data_AF-A0A2S7YLT0-F1
#
_entry.id   AF-A0A2S7YLT0-F1
#
_cell.length_a   1.000
_cell.length_b   1.000
_cell.length_c   1.000
_cell.angle_alpha   90.00
_cell.angle_beta   90.00
_cell.angle_gamma   90.00
#
_symmetry.space_group_name_H-M   'P 1'
#
loop_
_entity.id
_entity.type
_entity.pdbx_description
1 polymer ?
#
loop_
_entity_poly.entity_id
_entity_poly.type
_entity_poly.pdbx_seq_one_letter_code
_entity_poly.pdbx_strand_id
1 'polypeptide(L)'
;MEDPSVAQLKVELTATENRRAVLKQEFFKVHDKLREKKAELDRLKCIHDPSPTSTKYLKSLEVEGAIAELMQKSDVINEGLQEMENSIMLLRYRIDTKK
;
A
#
# COMPACT_ATOMS: atom_id res chain seq x y z
N MET A 1 -19.07 29.66 4.94
CA MET A 1 -18.09 28.99 4.06
C MET A 1 -18.70 29.01 2.67
N GLU A 2 -18.04 29.61 1.69
CA GLU A 2 -18.52 29.60 0.31
C GLU A 2 -18.51 28.18 -0.24
N ASP A 3 -19.58 27.83 -0.94
CA ASP A 3 -19.78 26.51 -1.50
C ASP A 3 -18.89 26.37 -2.75
N PRO A 4 -17.97 25.40 -2.83
CA PRO A 4 -16.98 25.35 -3.90
C PRO A 4 -17.63 25.21 -5.28
N SER A 5 -17.11 25.95 -6.24
CA SER A 5 -17.56 25.91 -7.64
C SER A 5 -17.28 24.54 -8.29
N VAL A 6 -18.05 24.20 -9.32
CA VAL A 6 -17.83 22.96 -10.10
C VAL A 6 -16.41 22.90 -10.69
N ALA A 7 -15.85 24.05 -11.09
CA ALA A 7 -14.47 24.12 -11.59
C ALA A 7 -13.46 23.73 -10.51
N GLN A 8 -13.61 24.24 -9.28
CA GLN A 8 -12.75 23.87 -8.14
C GLN A 8 -12.87 22.38 -7.80
N LEU A 9 -14.09 21.84 -7.77
CA LEU A 9 -14.33 20.41 -7.50
C LEU A 9 -13.68 19.49 -8.56
N LYS A 10 -13.67 19.89 -9.83
CA LYS A 10 -12.99 19.13 -10.91
C LYS A 10 -11.47 19.13 -10.76
N VAL A 11 -10.88 20.25 -10.32
CA VAL A 11 -9.44 20.33 -10.03
C VAL A 11 -9.09 19.41 -8.86
N GLU A 12 -9.90 19.44 -7.80
CA GLU A 12 -9.72 18.58 -6.63
C GLU A 12 -9.89 17.09 -6.97
N LEU A 13 -10.88 16.75 -7.80
CA LEU A 13 -11.08 15.39 -8.32
C LEU A 13 -9.83 14.90 -9.06
N THR A 14 -9.31 15.70 -9.99
CA THR A 14 -8.10 15.37 -10.75
C THR A 14 -6.89 15.19 -9.84
N ALA A 15 -6.72 16.08 -8.85
CA ALA A 15 -5.63 15.95 -7.87
C ALA A 15 -5.75 14.66 -7.04
N THR A 16 -6.98 14.28 -6.66
CA THR A 16 -7.26 13.08 -5.86
C THR A 16 -7.04 11.80 -6.68
N GLU A 17 -7.47 11.80 -7.95
CA GLU A 17 -7.21 10.70 -8.89
C GLU A 17 -5.70 10.49 -9.14
N ASN A 18 -4.94 11.58 -9.27
CA ASN A 18 -3.48 11.53 -9.39
C ASN A 18 -2.82 10.97 -8.12
N ARG A 19 -3.24 11.40 -6.93
CA ARG A 19 -2.74 10.85 -5.66
C ARG A 19 -3.03 9.35 -5.54
N ARG A 20 -4.26 8.93 -5.89
CA ARG A 20 -4.63 7.50 -5.94
C ARG A 20 -3.72 6.72 -6.89
N ALA A 21 -3.39 7.27 -8.05
CA ALA A 21 -2.50 6.61 -9.00
C ALA A 21 -1.09 6.40 -8.42
N VAL A 22 -0.55 7.40 -7.71
CA VAL A 22 0.76 7.30 -7.03
C VAL A 22 0.72 6.24 -5.91
N LEU A 23 -0.27 6.30 -5.02
CA LEU A 23 -0.46 5.30 -3.96
C LEU A 23 -0.57 3.88 -4.53
N LYS A 24 -1.25 3.71 -5.65
CA LYS A 24 -1.37 2.42 -6.33
C LYS A 24 -0.04 1.92 -6.88
N GLN A 25 0.82 2.81 -7.39
CA GLN A 25 2.18 2.43 -7.80
C GLN A 25 3.03 2.02 -6.60
N GLU A 26 2.91 2.73 -5.48
CA GLU A 26 3.60 2.37 -4.23
C GLU A 26 3.14 1.02 -3.70
N PHE A 27 1.83 0.74 -3.75
CA PHE A 27 1.27 -0.55 -3.39
C PHE A 27 1.94 -1.70 -4.16
N PHE A 28 2.05 -1.60 -5.48
CA PHE A 28 2.70 -2.63 -6.29
C PHE A 28 4.17 -2.81 -5.94
N LYS A 29 4.91 -1.72 -5.72
CA LYS A 29 6.33 -1.78 -5.28
C LYS A 29 6.48 -2.50 -3.93
N VAL A 30 5.57 -2.25 -2.99
CA VAL A 30 5.58 -2.94 -1.68
C VAL A 30 5.26 -4.43 -1.86
N HIS A 31 4.28 -4.76 -2.72
CA HIS A 31 3.91 -6.14 -3.01
C HIS A 31 5.02 -6.94 -3.69
N ASP A 32 5.79 -6.33 -4.59
CA ASP A 32 6.94 -6.96 -5.24
C ASP A 32 8.02 -7.29 -4.20
N LYS A 33 8.35 -6.32 -3.32
CA LYS A 33 9.29 -6.55 -2.21
C LYS A 33 8.80 -7.63 -1.23
N LEU A 34 7.50 -7.67 -0.94
CA LEU A 34 6.91 -8.73 -0.11
C LEU A 34 7.10 -10.11 -0.75
N ARG A 35 6.87 -10.21 -2.06
CA ARG A 35 7.07 -11.46 -2.80
C ARG A 35 8.53 -11.91 -2.73
N GLU A 36 9.47 -10.99 -2.94
CA GLU A 36 10.90 -11.27 -2.83
C GLU A 36 11.29 -11.76 -1.43
N LYS A 37 10.83 -11.07 -0.38
CA LYS A 37 11.14 -11.44 1.01
C LYS A 37 10.50 -12.76 1.43
N LYS A 38 9.28 -13.05 0.98
CA LYS A 38 8.65 -14.37 1.19
C LYS A 38 9.44 -15.48 0.51
N ALA A 39 9.88 -15.26 -0.73
CA ALA A 39 10.74 -16.23 -1.43
C ALA A 39 12.10 -16.42 -0.74
N GLU A 40 12.68 -15.36 -0.16
CA GLU A 40 13.89 -15.45 0.67
C GLU A 40 13.66 -16.31 1.93
N LEU A 41 12.54 -16.10 2.63
CA LEU A 41 12.16 -16.91 3.79
C LEU A 41 11.97 -18.39 3.42
N ASP A 42 11.31 -18.66 2.30
CA ASP A 42 11.10 -20.03 1.81
C ASP A 42 12.43 -20.72 1.47
N ARG A 43 13.37 -20.00 0.85
CA ARG A 43 14.74 -20.50 0.62
C ARG A 43 15.45 -20.81 1.92
N LEU A 44 15.36 -19.92 2.92
CA LEU A 44 15.97 -20.14 4.23
C LEU A 44 15.39 -21.39 4.92
N LYS A 45 14.07 -21.60 4.85
CA LYS A 45 13.42 -22.80 5.40
C LYS A 45 13.97 -24.09 4.79
N CYS A 46 14.23 -24.10 3.49
CA CYS A 46 14.76 -25.25 2.75
C CYS A 46 16.24 -25.58 3.01
N ILE A 47 17.03 -24.68 3.64
CA ILE A 47 18.42 -24.97 3.98
C ILE A 47 18.46 -25.91 5.18
N HIS A 48 19.02 -27.11 5.02
CA HIS A 48 19.20 -28.04 6.14
C HIS A 48 20.34 -27.57 7.04
N ASP A 49 20.01 -26.94 8.17
CA ASP A 49 20.96 -26.59 9.21
C ASP A 49 20.52 -27.25 10.53
N PRO A 50 21.27 -28.23 11.05
CA PRO A 50 20.91 -28.96 12.26
C PRO A 50 21.19 -28.18 13.56
N SER A 51 21.79 -26.98 13.50
CA SER A 51 22.10 -26.21 14.70
C SER A 51 20.92 -25.32 15.14
N PRO A 52 20.41 -25.48 16.39
CA PRO A 52 19.28 -24.70 16.91
C PRO A 52 19.65 -23.23 17.22
N THR A 53 20.94 -22.89 17.27
CA THR A 53 21.50 -21.53 17.40
C THR A 53 22.18 -21.07 16.11
N SER A 54 21.76 -21.64 14.98
CA SER A 54 22.31 -21.28 13.68
C SER A 54 22.01 -19.83 13.31
N THR A 55 22.98 -19.19 12.66
CA THR A 55 22.82 -17.99 11.83
C THR A 55 21.55 -18.01 10.96
N LYS A 56 21.04 -19.20 10.60
CA LYS A 56 19.75 -19.42 9.93
C LYS A 56 18.56 -18.88 10.73
N TYR A 57 18.48 -19.14 12.04
CA TYR A 57 17.36 -18.71 12.87
C TYR A 57 17.30 -17.18 12.94
N LEU A 58 18.44 -16.53 13.21
CA LEU A 58 18.54 -15.07 13.25
C LEU A 58 18.15 -14.44 11.90
N LYS A 59 18.67 -14.98 10.78
CA LYS A 59 18.28 -14.52 9.44
C LYS A 59 16.80 -14.73 9.13
N SER A 60 16.23 -15.85 9.58
CA SER A 60 14.79 -16.12 9.37
C SER A 60 13.95 -15.11 10.15
N LEU A 61 14.32 -14.81 11.39
CA LEU A 61 13.65 -13.80 12.22
C LEU A 61 13.75 -12.39 11.60
N GLU A 62 14.92 -12.02 11.07
CA GLU A 62 15.13 -10.75 10.37
C GLU A 62 14.23 -10.64 9.12
N VAL A 63 14.15 -11.71 8.32
CA VAL A 63 13.30 -11.74 7.12
C VAL A 63 11.82 -11.73 7.49
N GLU A 64 11.40 -12.46 8.53
CA GLU A 64 10.03 -12.42 9.05
C GLU A 64 9.65 -11.03 9.57
N GLY A 65 10.55 -10.35 10.28
CA GLY A 65 10.37 -8.96 10.69
C GLY A 65 10.19 -8.01 9.50
N ALA A 66 11.04 -8.13 8.48
CA ALA A 66 10.92 -7.33 7.26
C ALA A 66 9.60 -7.60 6.51
N ILE A 67 9.11 -8.84 6.49
CA ILE A 67 7.80 -9.18 5.93
C ILE A 67 6.69 -8.51 6.73
N ALA A 68 6.74 -8.56 8.07
CA ALA A 68 5.73 -7.94 8.92
C ALA A 68 5.66 -6.43 8.70
N GLU A 69 6.80 -5.74 8.63
CA GLU A 69 6.83 -4.30 8.33
C GLU A 69 6.26 -3.97 6.95
N LEU A 70 6.56 -4.78 5.94
CA LEU A 70 6.03 -4.57 4.59
C LEU A 70 4.52 -4.87 4.52
N MET A 71 4.03 -5.85 5.27
CA MET A 71 2.59 -6.12 5.40
C MET A 71 1.87 -4.94 6.04
N GLN A 72 2.39 -4.42 7.16
CA GLN A 72 1.84 -3.23 7.80
C GLN A 72 1.82 -2.02 6.85
N LYS A 73 2.91 -1.80 6.08
CA LYS A 73 2.94 -0.74 5.05
C LYS A 73 1.89 -0.97 3.96
N SER A 74 1.69 -2.22 3.54
CA SER A 74 0.65 -2.57 2.57
C SER A 74 -0.75 -2.26 3.08
N ASP A 75 -1.02 -2.53 4.35
CA ASP A 75 -2.33 -2.27 4.97
C ASP A 75 -2.61 -0.77 5.04
N VAL A 76 -1.63 0.04 5.46
CA VAL A 76 -1.75 1.52 5.47
C VAL A 76 -2.00 2.08 4.07
N ILE A 77 -1.30 1.55 3.05
CA ILE A 77 -1.52 1.98 1.65
C ILE A 77 -2.93 1.60 1.19
N ASN A 78 -3.43 0.41 1.56
CA ASN A 78 -4.78 -0.03 1.21
C ASN A 78 -5.85 0.86 1.86
N GLU A 79 -5.69 1.22 3.13
CA GLU A 79 -6.57 2.16 3.81
C GLU A 79 -6.58 3.52 3.09
N GLY A 80 -5.39 4.05 2.76
CA GLY A 80 -5.27 5.29 1.99
C GLY A 80 -5.90 5.21 0.60
N LEU A 81 -5.80 4.08 -0.10
CA LEU A 81 -6.47 3.86 -1.39
C LEU A 81 -8.00 3.89 -1.24
N GLN A 82 -8.53 3.24 -0.19
CA GLN A 82 -9.96 3.22 0.09
C GLN A 82 -10.50 4.62 0.41
N GLU A 83 -9.77 5.41 1.21
CA GLU A 83 -10.12 6.79 1.52
C GLU A 83 -10.14 7.68 0.28
N MET A 84 -9.17 7.50 -0.63
CA MET A 84 -9.12 8.22 -1.89
C MET A 84 -10.28 7.83 -2.81
N GLU A 85 -10.68 6.56 -2.85
CA GLU A 85 -11.85 6.10 -3.61
C GLU A 85 -13.16 6.69 -3.08
N ASN A 86 -13.32 6.73 -1.75
CA ASN A 86 -14.46 7.39 -1.12
C ASN A 86 -14.48 8.89 -1.45
N SER A 87 -13.33 9.56 -1.40
CA SER A 87 -13.19 10.98 -1.73
C SER A 87 -13.54 11.27 -3.19
N ILE A 88 -13.05 10.46 -4.12
CA ILE A 88 -13.39 10.53 -5.56
C ILE A 88 -14.89 10.36 -5.76
N MET A 89 -15.52 9.40 -5.09
CA MET A 89 -16.96 9.15 -5.17
C MET A 89 -17.76 10.38 -4.72
N LEU A 90 -17.41 10.97 -3.57
CA LEU A 90 -18.06 12.16 -3.05
C LEU A 90 -17.87 13.38 -3.95
N LEU A 91 -16.67 13.58 -4.50
CA LEU A 91 -16.39 14.68 -5.43
C LEU A 91 -17.20 14.54 -6.72
N ARG A 92 -17.28 13.34 -7.29
CA ARG A 92 -18.12 13.05 -8.47
C ARG A 92 -19.60 13.32 -8.19
N TYR A 93 -20.11 12.84 -7.07
CA TYR A 93 -21.48 13.10 -6.64
C TYR A 93 -21.77 14.60 -6.52
N ARG A 94 -20.92 15.36 -5.82
CA ARG A 94 -21.08 16.81 -5.65
C ARG A 94 -21.06 17.57 -6.98
N ILE A 95 -20.17 17.17 -7.90
CA ILE A 95 -20.12 17.76 -9.25
C ILE A 95 -21.43 17.50 -9.99
N ASP A 96 -21.96 16.28 -9.93
CA ASP A 96 -23.19 15.92 -10.64
C ASP A 96 -24.44 16.56 -10.04
N THR A 97 -24.50 16.76 -8.72
CA THR A 97 -25.61 17.48 -8.07
C THR A 97 -25.61 18.99 -8.30
N LYS A 98 -24.48 19.57 -8.76
CA LYS A 98 -24.35 21.01 -9.06
C LYS A 98 -24.47 21.33 -10.56
N LYS A 99 -24.62 20.31 -11.42
CA LYS A 99 -24.98 20.47 -12.83
C LYS A 99 -26.48 20.71 -12.97
#